data_AF-A0A519YYM0-F1
#
_entry.id   AF-A0A519YYM0-F1
#
_cell.length_a   1.000
_cell.length_b   1.000
_cell.length_c   1.000
_cell.angle_alpha   90.00
_cell.angle_beta   90.00
_cell.angle_gamma   90.00
#
_symmetry.space_group_name_H-M   'P 1'
#
loop_
_entity.id
_entity.type
_entity.pdbx_description
1 polymer ?
#
loop_
_entity_poly.entity_id
_entity_poly.type
_entity_poly.pdbx_seq_one_letter_code
_entity_poly.pdbx_strand_id
1 'polypeptide(L)'
;SRSWLIGGKKTLHQRITQPSRHEWLVEFAQPPREAASFAAALDAALRQRNTYYDDLRQGHILVPLLLTPLPAGAFRRYMKSVGKLGGQNKVPRLGNDRALAEGLLAVAFD
;
A
#
# COMPACT_ATOMS: atom_id res chain seq x y z
N SER A 1 38.05 20.05 -23.23
CA SER A 1 37.82 21.48 -23.50
C SER A 1 36.80 21.66 -24.61
N ARG A 2 35.65 22.24 -24.29
CA ARG A 2 34.89 23.24 -25.08
C ARG A 2 33.63 23.56 -24.24
N SER A 3 33.58 24.80 -23.75
CA SER A 3 32.51 25.40 -22.96
C SER A 3 31.99 26.62 -23.73
N TRP A 4 30.84 27.14 -23.25
CA TRP A 4 30.07 28.36 -23.55
C TRP A 4 28.79 28.15 -24.41
N LEU A 5 27.62 28.74 -24.12
CA LEU A 5 27.20 29.73 -23.10
C LEU A 5 25.66 29.89 -23.01
N ILE A 6 25.20 30.32 -21.82
CA ILE A 6 23.99 31.10 -21.43
C ILE A 6 22.60 30.46 -21.40
N GLY A 7 22.03 30.44 -20.18
CA GLY A 7 20.80 31.20 -19.94
C GLY A 7 19.48 30.47 -20.12
N GLY A 8 19.24 29.43 -19.33
CA GLY A 8 17.89 28.91 -19.12
C GLY A 8 17.75 28.54 -17.65
N LYS A 9 16.86 29.22 -16.92
CA LYS A 9 16.45 28.83 -15.57
C LYS A 9 16.20 27.33 -15.58
N LYS A 10 17.03 26.55 -14.85
CA LYS A 10 16.68 25.17 -14.51
C LYS A 10 15.45 25.28 -13.61
N THR A 11 14.27 25.30 -14.23
CA THR A 11 13.03 24.99 -13.53
C THR A 11 13.23 23.58 -13.02
N LEU A 12 13.62 23.46 -11.76
CA LEU A 12 13.55 22.23 -10.98
C LEU A 12 12.07 21.85 -11.02
N HIS A 13 11.69 21.06 -12.01
CA HIS A 13 10.44 20.33 -11.96
C HIS A 13 10.64 19.38 -10.79
N GLN A 14 10.23 19.81 -9.60
CA GLN A 14 9.93 18.90 -8.51
C GLN A 14 8.95 17.90 -9.11
N ARG A 15 9.47 16.76 -9.55
CA ARG A 15 8.66 15.57 -9.70
C ARG A 15 7.92 15.47 -8.37
N ILE A 16 6.60 15.59 -8.41
CA ILE A 16 5.76 15.25 -7.26
C ILE A 16 5.96 13.74 -7.12
N THR A 17 6.99 13.34 -6.38
CA THR A 17 7.26 11.94 -6.11
C THR A 17 6.12 11.51 -5.20
N GLN A 18 5.26 10.62 -5.68
CA GLN A 18 4.23 10.06 -4.83
C GLN A 18 4.94 9.40 -3.63
N PRO A 19 4.60 9.80 -2.39
CA PRO A 19 5.32 9.31 -1.23
C PRO A 19 5.11 7.80 -1.08
N SER A 20 6.21 7.07 -0.90
CA SER A 20 6.20 5.62 -0.69
C SER A 20 5.41 5.28 0.59
N ARG A 21 4.58 4.24 0.52
CA ARG A 21 3.77 3.78 1.65
C ARG A 21 3.50 2.28 1.54
N HIS A 22 3.19 1.66 2.68
CA HIS A 22 2.54 0.36 2.66
C HIS A 22 1.03 0.54 2.57
N GLU A 23 0.37 -0.27 1.73
CA GLU A 23 -1.08 -0.36 1.65
C GLU A 23 -1.53 -1.69 2.27
N TRP A 24 -2.52 -1.62 3.16
CA TRP A 24 -3.08 -2.75 3.87
C TRP A 24 -4.57 -2.86 3.55
N LEU A 25 -4.92 -3.81 2.68
CA LEU A 25 -6.31 -4.14 2.39
C LEU A 25 -6.75 -5.26 3.35
N VAL A 26 -7.72 -4.98 4.22
CA VAL A 26 -8.07 -5.88 5.34
C VAL A 26 -9.55 -6.19 5.34
N GLU A 27 -9.89 -7.46 5.18
CA GLU A 27 -11.24 -7.98 5.43
C GLU A 27 -11.37 -8.32 6.92
N PHE A 28 -12.10 -7.49 7.68
CA PHE A 28 -12.24 -7.66 9.12
C PHE A 28 -13.36 -8.65 9.46
N ALA A 29 -13.06 -9.63 10.31
CA ALA A 29 -14.11 -10.45 10.94
C ALA A 29 -14.99 -9.60 11.88
N GLN A 30 -14.36 -8.69 12.62
CA GLN A 30 -15.01 -7.66 13.41
C GLN A 30 -14.31 -6.32 13.12
N PRO A 31 -14.98 -5.36 12.47
CA PRO A 31 -14.37 -4.07 12.18
C PRO A 31 -13.97 -3.31 13.45
N PRO A 32 -12.84 -2.58 13.43
CA PRO A 32 -12.49 -1.72 14.56
C PRO A 32 -13.52 -0.60 14.69
N ARG A 33 -13.77 -0.15 15.92
CA ARG A 33 -14.64 1.02 16.18
C ARG A 33 -14.17 2.26 15.42
N GLU A 34 -12.85 2.43 15.30
CA GLU A 34 -12.25 3.57 14.63
C GLU A 34 -11.04 3.09 13.80
N ALA A 35 -11.15 3.22 12.48
CA ALA A 35 -10.15 2.69 11.54
C ALA A 35 -8.80 3.42 11.64
N ALA A 36 -8.82 4.73 11.94
CA ALA A 36 -7.61 5.53 12.10
C ALA A 36 -6.79 5.07 13.31
N SER A 37 -7.43 4.84 14.47
CA SER A 37 -6.78 4.24 15.65
C SER A 37 -6.16 2.87 15.34
N PHE A 38 -6.86 2.01 14.59
CA PHE A 38 -6.30 0.72 14.19
C PHE A 38 -5.08 0.87 13.29
N ALA A 39 -5.15 1.76 12.28
CA ALA A 39 -4.03 2.03 11.38
C ALA A 39 -2.80 2.57 12.14
N ALA A 40 -3.00 3.47 13.10
CA ALA A 40 -1.94 4.01 13.94
C ALA A 40 -1.30 2.93 14.83
N ALA A 41 -2.12 2.08 15.45
CA ALA A 41 -1.64 0.94 16.24
C ALA A 41 -0.85 -0.06 15.39
N LEU A 42 -1.28 -0.31 14.15
CA LEU A 42 -0.57 -1.15 13.18
C LEU A 42 0.78 -0.53 12.78
N ASP A 43 0.82 0.76 12.46
CA ASP A 43 2.08 1.49 12.13
C ASP A 43 3.06 1.39 13.30
N ALA A 44 2.60 1.63 14.52
CA ALA A 44 3.42 1.50 15.73
C ALA A 44 3.95 0.08 15.95
N ALA A 45 3.11 -0.94 15.78
CA ALA A 45 3.53 -2.33 15.92
C ALA A 45 4.55 -2.75 14.84
N LEU A 46 4.42 -2.25 13.61
CA LEU A 46 5.40 -2.48 12.55
C LEU A 46 6.74 -1.84 12.87
N ARG A 47 6.74 -0.59 13.34
CA ARG A 47 7.95 0.12 13.79
C ARG A 47 8.67 -0.61 14.92
N GLN A 48 7.92 -1.11 15.91
CA GLN A 48 8.50 -1.88 17.02
C GLN A 48 9.13 -3.21 16.60
N ARG A 49 8.61 -3.86 15.55
CA ARG A 49 9.04 -5.21 15.14
C ARG A 49 10.03 -5.22 13.97
N ASN A 50 10.19 -4.10 13.27
CA ASN A 50 11.04 -4.01 12.10
C ASN A 50 11.82 -2.68 12.12
N THR A 51 13.06 -2.73 12.59
CA THR A 51 13.94 -1.56 12.68
C THR A 51 14.11 -0.87 11.34
N TYR A 52 14.20 -1.61 10.23
CA TYR A 52 14.31 -1.00 8.91
C TYR A 52 13.04 -0.24 8.51
N TYR A 53 11.86 -0.75 8.84
CA TYR A 53 10.61 -0.02 8.65
C TYR A 53 10.57 1.26 9.50
N ASP A 54 11.03 1.17 10.75
CA ASP A 54 11.14 2.32 11.64
C ASP A 54 12.07 3.39 11.09
N ASP A 55 13.27 3.01 10.63
CA ASP A 55 14.25 3.91 10.01
C ASP A 55 13.66 4.67 8.81
N LEU A 56 12.94 3.96 7.92
CA LEU A 56 12.27 4.58 6.76
C LEU A 56 11.15 5.55 7.18
N ARG A 57 10.41 5.24 8.24
CA ARG A 57 9.36 6.12 8.78
C ARG A 57 9.96 7.34 9.49
N GLN A 58 11.05 7.18 10.25
CA GLN A 58 11.77 8.29 10.91
C GLN A 58 12.42 9.21 9.89
N GLY A 59 13.02 8.66 8.83
CA GLY A 59 13.63 9.42 7.75
C GLY A 59 12.63 10.06 6.77
N HIS A 60 11.31 9.98 7.04
CA HIS A 60 10.24 10.45 6.16
C HIS A 60 10.28 9.89 4.73
N ILE A 61 10.97 8.77 4.52
CA ILE A 61 11.01 8.05 3.24
C ILE A 61 9.71 7.29 3.02
N LEU A 62 9.18 6.69 4.09
CA LEU A 62 7.87 6.04 4.11
C LEU A 62 6.86 6.93 4.84
N VAL A 63 5.75 7.26 4.20
CA VAL A 63 4.62 7.92 4.88
C VAL A 63 3.78 6.89 5.64
N PRO A 64 2.87 7.32 6.55
CA PRO A 64 2.02 6.38 7.29
C PRO A 64 1.32 5.40 6.36
N LEU A 65 1.17 4.15 6.82
CA LEU A 65 0.47 3.13 6.06
C LEU A 65 -0.97 3.57 5.72
N LEU A 66 -1.46 3.12 4.57
CA LEU A 66 -2.86 3.28 4.18
C LEU A 66 -3.61 1.99 4.50
N LEU A 67 -4.59 2.08 5.39
CA LEU A 67 -5.49 0.96 5.70
C LEU A 67 -6.79 1.11 4.91
N THR A 68 -7.13 0.09 4.14
CA THR A 68 -8.38 0.01 3.38
C THR A 68 -9.19 -1.19 3.87
N PRO A 69 -10.26 -0.97 4.64
CA PRO A 69 -11.18 -2.03 5.01
C PRO A 69 -11.87 -2.61 3.76
N LEU A 70 -11.91 -3.93 3.68
CA LEU A 70 -12.64 -4.66 2.65
C LEU A 70 -13.94 -5.23 3.23
N PRO A 71 -15.02 -5.27 2.44
CA PRO A 71 -16.25 -5.96 2.83
C PRO A 71 -16.05 -7.47 2.91
N ALA A 72 -16.88 -8.14 3.71
CA ALA A 72 -16.85 -9.58 3.86
C ALA A 72 -16.95 -10.31 2.50
N GLY A 73 -16.15 -11.37 2.35
CA GLY A 73 -16.02 -12.16 1.14
C GLY A 73 -15.22 -11.51 0.01
N ALA A 74 -14.57 -10.35 0.20
CA ALA A 74 -13.80 -9.69 -0.85
C ALA A 74 -12.69 -10.58 -1.42
N PHE A 75 -11.92 -11.24 -0.55
CA PHE A 75 -10.88 -12.17 -1.02
C PHE A 75 -11.47 -13.38 -1.76
N ARG A 76 -12.63 -13.87 -1.34
CA ARG A 76 -13.34 -14.97 -2.01
C ARG A 76 -13.82 -14.56 -3.40
N ARG A 77 -14.41 -13.36 -3.54
CA ARG A 77 -14.84 -12.79 -4.83
C ARG A 77 -13.64 -12.60 -5.76
N TYR A 78 -12.53 -12.09 -5.24
CA TYR A 78 -11.29 -11.94 -6.01
C TYR A 78 -10.75 -13.28 -6.51
N MET A 79 -10.64 -14.28 -5.63
CA MET A 79 -10.18 -15.61 -6.07
C MET A 79 -11.11 -16.19 -7.15
N LYS A 80 -12.42 -15.91 -7.07
CA LYS A 80 -13.38 -16.34 -8.10
C LYS A 80 -13.13 -15.63 -9.43
N SER A 81 -12.93 -14.32 -9.43
CA SER A 81 -12.75 -13.53 -10.66
C SER A 81 -11.49 -13.93 -11.41
N VAL A 82 -10.43 -14.33 -10.72
CA VAL A 82 -9.19 -14.82 -11.33
C VAL A 82 -9.18 -16.34 -11.61
N GLY A 83 -10.33 -17.02 -11.47
CA GLY A 83 -10.46 -18.47 -11.73
C GLY A 83 -9.72 -19.37 -10.74
N LYS A 84 -9.36 -18.85 -9.57
CA LYS A 84 -8.60 -19.55 -8.52
C LYS A 84 -9.44 -19.88 -7.28
N LEU A 85 -10.76 -19.72 -7.33
CA LEU A 85 -11.65 -20.12 -6.24
C LEU A 85 -11.80 -21.65 -6.23
N GLY A 86 -11.24 -22.30 -5.22
CA GLY A 86 -11.23 -23.76 -5.07
C GLY A 86 -9.85 -24.38 -5.36
N GLY A 87 -9.71 -25.67 -5.10
CA GLY A 87 -8.44 -26.40 -5.20
C GLY A 87 -7.41 -26.00 -4.11
N GLN A 88 -6.12 -26.20 -4.37
CA GLN A 88 -5.01 -25.84 -3.47
C GLN A 88 -4.51 -24.39 -3.65
N ASN A 89 -5.28 -23.53 -4.31
CA ASN A 89 -4.89 -22.14 -4.55
C ASN A 89 -4.99 -21.30 -3.27
N LYS A 90 -3.89 -20.62 -2.92
CA LYS A 90 -3.82 -19.71 -1.76
C LYS A 90 -3.95 -18.26 -2.20
N VAL A 91 -4.62 -17.46 -1.38
CA VAL A 91 -4.67 -16.00 -1.55
C VAL A 91 -3.25 -15.43 -1.29
N PRO A 92 -2.66 -14.68 -2.24
CA PRO A 92 -1.42 -13.97 -1.99
C PRO A 92 -1.61 -12.92 -0.87
N ARG A 93 -0.66 -12.83 0.06
CA ARG A 93 -0.76 -11.92 1.22
C ARG A 93 0.10 -10.66 1.08
N LEU A 94 0.98 -10.62 0.09
CA LEU A 94 1.92 -9.54 -0.19
C LEU A 94 2.15 -9.46 -1.70
N GLY A 95 2.20 -8.25 -2.23
CA GLY A 95 2.54 -7.97 -3.62
C GLY A 95 3.43 -6.74 -3.70
N ASN A 96 4.36 -6.74 -4.65
CA ASN A 96 5.25 -5.59 -4.92
C ASN A 96 4.68 -4.67 -6.00
N ASP A 97 3.58 -5.08 -6.64
CA ASP A 97 2.83 -4.30 -7.62
C ASP A 97 1.38 -4.13 -7.14
N ARG A 98 0.61 -3.39 -7.94
CA ARG A 98 -0.77 -3.04 -7.65
C ARG A 98 -1.79 -4.10 -8.10
N ALA A 99 -1.39 -5.15 -8.81
CA ALA A 99 -2.34 -6.06 -9.48
C ALA A 99 -3.26 -6.78 -8.47
N LEU A 100 -2.73 -7.21 -7.32
CA LEU A 100 -3.54 -7.82 -6.26
C LEU A 100 -4.50 -6.79 -5.63
N ALA A 101 -3.99 -5.61 -5.30
CA ALA A 101 -4.79 -4.58 -4.65
C ALA A 101 -5.90 -4.06 -5.56
N GLU A 102 -5.60 -3.80 -6.83
CA GLU A 102 -6.57 -3.38 -7.83
C GLU A 102 -7.59 -4.47 -8.12
N GLY A 103 -7.15 -5.72 -8.24
CA GLY A 103 -8.07 -6.85 -8.41
C GLY A 103 -9.02 -7.04 -7.22
N LEU A 104 -8.54 -6.85 -5.99
CA LEU A 104 -9.38 -6.87 -4.80
C LEU A 104 -10.37 -5.71 -4.78
N LEU A 105 -9.92 -4.49 -5.05
CA LEU A 105 -10.77 -3.30 -5.03
C LEU A 105 -11.85 -3.33 -6.12
N ALA A 106 -11.53 -3.87 -7.30
CA ALA A 106 -12.46 -3.99 -8.40
C ALA A 106 -13.68 -4.87 -8.06
N VAL A 107 -13.50 -5.94 -7.29
CA VAL A 107 -14.58 -6.89 -6.94
C VAL A 107 -15.12 -6.71 -5.52
N ALA A 108 -14.55 -5.80 -4.75
CA ALA A 108 -14.91 -5.61 -3.35
C ALA A 108 -16.31 -5.01 -3.22
N PHE A 109 -16.67 -4.07 -4.10
CA PHE A 109 -17.86 -3.23 -3.98
C PHE A 109 -18.93 -3.48 -5.05
N ASP A 110 -18.78 -4.55 -5.83
CA ASP A 110 -19.78 -5.06 -6.78
C ASP A 110 -20.93 -5.80 -6.07
#